data_AF-A0A0C9WQP9-F1
#
_entry.id   AF-A0A0C9WQP9-F1
#
_cell.length_a   1.000
_cell.length_b   1.000
_cell.length_c   1.000
_cell.angle_alpha   90.00
_cell.angle_beta   90.00
_cell.angle_gamma   90.00
#
_symmetry.space_group_name_H-M   'P 1'
#
loop_
_entity.id
_entity.type
_entity.pdbx_description
1 polymer ?
#
loop_
_entity_poly.entity_id
_entity_poly.type
_entity_poly.pdbx_seq_one_letter_code
_entity_poly.pdbx_strand_id
1 'polypeptide(L)' 'IIFLPPYSPDFNPIEEAISKIKAWIRRNYELFSPGDGILFDVQVAMDVITPEDAEGYFFHAGYF' A
#
# COMPACT_ATOMS: atom_id res chain seq x y z
N ILE A 1 7.28 3.84 -19.22
CA ILE A 1 8.26 3.61 -18.14
C ILE A 1 8.75 4.98 -17.69
N ILE A 2 8.65 5.29 -16.40
CA ILE A 2 9.22 6.50 -15.79
C ILE A 2 10.48 6.06 -15.03
N PHE A 3 11.62 6.70 -15.30
CA PHE A 3 12.87 6.40 -14.60
C PHE A 3 12.97 7.24 -13.34
N LEU A 4 13.09 6.58 -12.19
CA LEU A 4 13.35 7.22 -10.91
C LEU A 4 14.87 7.30 -10.64
N PRO A 5 15.37 8.39 -10.06
CA PRO A 5 16.73 8.41 -9.54
C PRO A 5 16.90 7.33 -8.46
N PRO A 6 18.12 6.78 -8.28
CA PRO A 6 18.38 5.84 -7.19
C PRO A 6 17.94 6.39 -5.83
N TYR A 7 17.38 5.53 -4.98
CA TYR A 7 16.94 5.87 -3.62
C TYR A 7 15.97 7.05 -3.53
N SER A 8 15.04 7.17 -4.49
CA SER A 8 13.98 8.18 -4.45
C SER A 8 12.61 7.56 -4.10
N PRO A 9 12.45 7.00 -2.88
CA PRO A 9 11.17 6.43 -2.46
C PRO A 9 10.05 7.48 -2.44
N ASP A 10 10.40 8.75 -2.20
CA ASP A 10 9.46 9.88 -2.18
C ASP A 10 8.80 10.13 -3.54
N PHE A 11 9.40 9.65 -4.64
CA PHE A 11 8.83 9.73 -5.99
C PHE A 11 8.11 8.44 -6.40
N ASN A 12 7.85 7.51 -5.47
CA ASN A 12 7.16 6.26 -5.79
C ASN A 12 5.85 6.14 -4.98
N PRO A 13 4.67 6.31 -5.62
CA PRO A 13 3.38 6.34 -4.92
C PRO A 13 3.05 5.02 -4.22
N ILE A 14 3.69 3.91 -4.61
CA ILE A 14 3.48 2.61 -3.96
C ILE A 14 3.98 2.58 -2.52
N GLU A 15 4.93 3.45 -2.15
CA GLU A 15 5.51 3.47 -0.80
C GLU A 15 4.45 3.87 0.25
N GLU A 16 3.63 4.88 -0.05
CA GLU A 16 2.52 5.30 0.82
C GLU A 16 1.43 4.22 0.90
N ALA A 17 1.06 3.62 -0.24
CA ALA A 17 0.09 2.53 -0.27
C ALA A 17 0.54 1.33 0.58
N ILE A 18 1.78 0.87 0.42
CA ILE A 18 2.36 -0.22 1.20
C ILE A 18 2.43 0.15 2.69
N SER A 19 2.76 1.40 3.01
CA SER A 19 2.79 1.89 4.40
C SER A 19 1.41 1.80 5.05
N LYS A 20 0.35 2.26 4.37
CA LYS A 20 -1.04 2.18 4.85
C LYS A 20 -1.51 0.74 5.02
N ILE A 21 -1.26 -0.14 4.04
CA ILE A 21 -1.58 -1.57 4.13
C ILE A 21 -0.88 -2.20 5.34
N LYS A 22 0.43 -1.98 5.50
CA LYS A 22 1.18 -2.50 6.66
C LYS A 22 0.64 -1.99 7.99
N ALA A 23 0.27 -0.72 8.06
CA ALA A 23 -0.32 -0.13 9.27
C ALA A 23 -1.67 -0.76 9.61
N TRP A 24 -2.51 -1.04 8.61
CA TRP A 24 -3.78 -1.74 8.80
C TRP A 24 -3.57 -3.18 9.23
N ILE A 25 -2.69 -3.93 8.57
CA ILE A 25 -2.37 -5.33 8.93
C ILE A 25 -1.89 -5.41 10.38
N ARG A 26 -0.96 -4.54 10.80
CA ARG A 26 -0.45 -4.53 12.18
C ARG A 26 -1.52 -4.31 13.23
N ARG A 27 -2.59 -3.58 12.89
CA ARG A 27 -3.71 -3.28 13.80
C ARG A 27 -4.79 -4.35 13.83
N ASN A 28 -4.83 -5.22 12.82
CA ASN A 28 -5.90 -6.20 12.59
C ASN A 28 -5.33 -7.62 12.38
N TYR A 29 -4.10 -7.87 12.80
CA TYR A 29 -3.40 -9.13 12.52
C TYR A 29 -4.11 -10.34 13.15
N GLU A 30 -4.82 -10.12 14.25
CA GLU A 30 -5.66 -11.10 14.92
C GLU A 30 -6.84 -11.60 14.06
N LEU A 31 -7.19 -10.88 12.99
CA LEU A 31 -8.22 -11.31 12.04
C LEU A 31 -7.69 -12.29 10.98
N PHE A 32 -6.38 -12.51 10.91
CA PHE A 32 -5.75 -13.29 9.85
C PHE A 32 -5.82 -14.78 10.13
N SER A 33 -6.21 -15.52 9.10
CA SER A 33 -6.26 -16.98 9.06
C SER A 33 -4.85 -17.57 9.02
N PRO A 34 -4.58 -18.66 9.77
CA PRO A 34 -3.31 -19.37 9.68
C PRO A 34 -3.20 -20.17 8.37
N GLY A 35 -1.96 -20.53 7.99
CA GLY A 35 -1.70 -21.34 6.80
C GLY A 35 -2.05 -20.61 5.50
N ASP A 36 -2.68 -21.31 4.56
CA ASP A 36 -2.92 -20.79 3.20
C ASP A 36 -3.95 -19.65 3.15
N GLY A 37 -4.80 -19.51 4.18
CA GLY A 37 -5.80 -18.44 4.27
C GLY A 37 -5.19 -17.04 4.36
N ILE A 38 -3.94 -16.94 4.83
CA ILE A 38 -3.25 -15.65 5.01
C ILE A 38 -3.11 -14.87 3.70
N LEU A 39 -3.01 -15.56 2.56
CA LEU A 39 -2.90 -14.91 1.25
C LEU A 39 -4.20 -14.21 0.86
N PHE A 40 -5.34 -14.83 1.15
CA PHE A 40 -6.65 -14.22 0.93
C PHE A 40 -6.86 -13.02 1.86
N ASP A 41 -6.47 -13.13 3.12
CA ASP A 41 -6.63 -12.03 4.09
C ASP A 41 -5.72 -10.83 3.75
N VAL A 42 -4.49 -11.08 3.26
CA VAL A 42 -3.63 -10.02 2.71
C VAL A 42 -4.28 -9.36 1.48
N GLN A 43 -4.93 -10.13 0.61
CA GLN A 43 -5.63 -9.58 -0.55
C GLN A 43 -6.79 -8.67 -0.11
N VAL A 44 -7.60 -9.10 0.86
CA VAL A 44 -8.67 -8.28 1.45
C VAL A 44 -8.11 -7.04 2.14
N ALA A 45 -6.95 -7.14 2.81
CA ALA A 45 -6.31 -6.01 3.44
C ALA A 45 -5.90 -4.90 2.46
N MET A 46 -5.71 -5.23 1.17
CA MET A 46 -5.42 -4.21 0.14
C MET A 46 -6.61 -3.29 -0.11
N ASP A 47 -7.84 -3.72 0.18
CA ASP A 47 -9.07 -2.92 0.01
C ASP A 47 -9.15 -1.72 0.99
N VAL A 48 -8.19 -1.58 1.90
CA VAL A 48 -8.03 -0.38 2.76
C VAL A 48 -7.61 0.87 1.96
N ILE A 49 -7.10 0.68 0.74
CA ILE A 49 -6.74 1.78 -0.16
C ILE A 49 -7.98 2.22 -0.93
N THR A 50 -8.41 3.46 -0.76
CA THR A 50 -9.51 4.06 -1.53
C THR A 50 -8.99 4.72 -2.81
N PRO A 51 -9.87 5.04 -3.78
CA PRO A 51 -9.49 5.84 -4.94
C PRO A 51 -8.87 7.19 -4.56
N GLU A 52 -9.41 7.86 -3.54
CA GLU A 52 -8.91 9.15 -3.05
C GLU A 52 -7.52 9.04 -2.43
N ASP A 53 -7.23 7.93 -1.73
CA ASP A 53 -5.88 7.64 -1.27
C ASP A 53 -4.92 7.50 -2.44
N ALA A 54 -5.29 6.73 -3.45
CA ALA A 54 -4.45 6.49 -4.62
C ALA A 54 -4.13 7.81 -5.34
N GLU A 55 -5.15 8.64 -5.60
CA GLU A 55 -4.96 9.99 -6.16
C GLU A 55 -4.00 10.83 -5.30
N GLY A 56 -4.17 10.81 -3.97
CA GLY A 56 -3.30 11.49 -3.03
C GLY A 56 -1.84 11.03 -3.12
N TYR A 57 -1.58 9.72 -3.23
CA TYR A 57 -0.23 9.16 -3.33
C TYR A 57 0.46 9.57 -4.63
N PHE A 58 -0.27 9.55 -5.75
CA PHE A 58 0.28 10.04 -7.03
C PHE A 58 0.63 11.52 -6.93
N PHE A 59 -0.26 12.33 -6.36
CA PHE A 59 -0.02 13.76 -6.17
C PHE A 59 1.19 14.04 -5.27
N HIS A 60 1.30 13.35 -4.12
CA HIS A 60 2.45 13.47 -3.22
C HIS A 60 3.77 13.07 -3.88
N ALA A 61 3.76 12.03 -4.71
CA ALA A 61 4.91 11.60 -5.49
C ALA A 61 5.23 12.52 -6.70
N GLY A 62 4.46 13.59 -6.91
CA GLY A 62 4.68 14.58 -7.96
C GLY A 62 4.10 14.23 -9.33
N TYR A 63 3.13 13.31 -9.37
CA TYR A 63 2.41 12.91 -10.58
C TYR A 63 1.02 13.57 -10.63
N PHE A 64 0.70 14.18 -11.77
CA PHE A 64 -0.56 14.86 -12.06
C PHE A 64 -0.93 14.71 -13.54
#